data_AF-A0A7Y5FQL3-F1
#
_entry.id   AF-A0A7Y5FQL3-F1
#
_cell.length_a   1.000
_cell.length_b   1.000
_cell.length_c   1.000
_cell.angle_alpha   90.00
_cell.angle_beta   90.00
_cell.angle_gamma   90.00
#
_symmetry.space_group_name_H-M   'P 1'
#
loop_
_entity.id
_entity.type
_entity.pdbx_description
1 polymer ?
#
loop_
_entity_poly.entity_id
_entity_poly.type
_entity_poly.pdbx_seq_one_letter_code
_entity_poly.pdbx_strand_id
1 'polypeptide(L)'
;MYLDISVAVSSVLLYLINSLVLKHLLHSPFLSFYFNDIMGGALFISYLNLLFGWFRVKEHLLRKFHVIVFIMLAAGVGWEYLTPLYKESTSDPYDLLAYQAGGLIYFTGILITKRFCGGTSGVQK
;
A
#
# COMPACT_ATOMS: atom_id res chain seq x y z
N MET A 1 8.73 3.22 -11.61
CA MET A 1 7.57 3.19 -12.52
C MET A 1 6.99 1.80 -12.73
N TYR A 2 7.67 0.84 -13.39
CA TYR A 2 7.08 -0.49 -13.67
C TYR A 2 6.63 -1.27 -12.43
N LEU A 3 7.43 -1.24 -11.35
CA LEU A 3 7.08 -1.85 -10.06
C LEU A 3 5.79 -1.24 -9.50
N ASP A 4 5.68 0.08 -9.58
CA ASP A 4 4.54 0.83 -9.04
C ASP A 4 3.26 0.46 -9.81
N ILE A 5 3.33 0.43 -11.15
CA ILE A 5 2.21 -0.05 -11.98
C ILE A 5 1.84 -1.49 -11.61
N SER A 6 2.81 -2.40 -11.48
CA SER A 6 2.51 -3.79 -11.13
C SER A 6 1.83 -3.91 -9.77
N VAL A 7 2.29 -3.17 -8.75
CA VAL A 7 1.70 -3.23 -7.41
C VAL A 7 0.30 -2.60 -7.42
N ALA A 8 0.10 -1.49 -8.12
CA ALA A 8 -1.22 -0.87 -8.25
C ALA A 8 -2.22 -1.82 -8.91
N VAL A 9 -1.84 -2.44 -10.04
CA VAL A 9 -2.68 -3.42 -10.76
C VAL A 9 -2.96 -4.64 -9.89
N SER A 10 -1.94 -5.20 -9.22
CA SER A 10 -2.11 -6.33 -8.31
C SER A 10 -3.02 -6.00 -7.13
N SER A 11 -2.88 -4.83 -6.51
CA SER A 11 -3.76 -4.39 -5.41
C SER A 11 -5.20 -4.25 -5.87
N VAL A 12 -5.46 -3.68 -7.06
CA VAL A 12 -6.82 -3.59 -7.63
C VAL A 12 -7.40 -4.97 -7.92
N LEU A 13 -6.62 -5.86 -8.53
CA LEU A 13 -7.06 -7.23 -8.82
C LEU A 13 -7.38 -8.01 -7.54
N LEU A 14 -6.51 -7.93 -6.53
CA LEU A 14 -6.71 -8.57 -5.23
C LEU A 14 -7.92 -7.99 -4.50
N TYR A 15 -8.15 -6.68 -4.58
CA TYR A 15 -9.35 -6.04 -4.06
C TYR A 15 -10.61 -6.56 -4.77
N LEU A 16 -10.61 -6.64 -6.10
CA LEU A 16 -11.75 -7.16 -6.88
C LEU A 16 -12.04 -8.63 -6.55
N ILE A 17 -11.01 -9.46 -6.50
CA ILE A 17 -11.13 -10.87 -6.11
C ILE A 17 -11.67 -10.99 -4.68
N ASN A 18 -11.15 -10.19 -3.75
CA ASN A 18 -11.62 -10.21 -2.38
C ASN A 18 -13.09 -9.79 -2.27
N SER A 19 -13.45 -8.70 -2.97
CA SER A 19 -14.80 -8.14 -2.92
C SER A 19 -15.85 -8.98 -3.63
N LEU A 20 -15.50 -9.67 -4.72
CA LEU A 20 -16.44 -10.45 -5.53
C LEU A 20 -16.53 -11.91 -5.11
N VAL A 21 -15.43 -12.49 -4.62
CA VAL A 21 -15.33 -13.95 -4.40
C VAL A 21 -15.09 -14.26 -2.93
N LEU A 22 -14.01 -13.77 -2.32
CA LEU A 22 -13.61 -14.23 -0.99
C LEU A 22 -14.54 -13.75 0.13
N LYS A 23 -15.09 -12.54 0.04
CA LYS A 23 -16.13 -12.05 0.97
C LYS A 23 -17.34 -12.98 1.01
N HIS A 24 -17.73 -13.52 -0.14
CA HIS A 24 -18.90 -14.39 -0.25
C HIS A 24 -18.61 -15.84 0.13
N LEU A 25 -17.38 -16.33 -0.11
CA LEU A 25 -16.99 -17.72 0.14
C LEU A 25 -16.53 -18.00 1.57
N LEU A 26 -15.80 -17.08 2.21
CA LEU A 26 -15.10 -17.39 3.47
C LEU A 26 -15.82 -16.86 4.72
N HIS A 27 -16.83 -15.97 4.60
CA HIS A 27 -17.57 -15.35 5.70
C HIS A 27 -16.68 -14.91 6.91
N SER A 28 -15.39 -14.66 6.67
CA SER A 28 -14.45 -14.33 7.72
C SER A 28 -14.46 -12.82 7.92
N PRO A 29 -14.68 -12.33 9.15
CA PRO A 29 -14.72 -10.89 9.42
C PRO A 29 -13.38 -10.22 9.05
N PHE A 30 -12.26 -10.93 9.21
CA PHE A 30 -10.94 -10.39 8.91
C PHE A 30 -10.76 -10.01 7.42
N LEU A 31 -11.23 -10.86 6.50
CA LEU A 31 -11.17 -10.57 5.07
C LEU A 31 -12.14 -9.46 4.66
N SER A 32 -13.23 -9.31 5.40
CA SER A 32 -14.25 -8.32 5.07
C SER A 32 -13.90 -6.91 5.48
N PHE A 33 -13.24 -6.75 6.63
CA PHE A 33 -12.82 -5.48 7.19
C PHE A 33 -11.39 -5.15 6.76
N TYR A 34 -10.39 -5.81 7.32
CA TYR A 34 -8.99 -5.36 7.21
C TYR A 34 -8.30 -5.61 5.88
N PHE A 35 -8.68 -6.66 5.13
CA PHE A 35 -7.96 -7.01 3.90
C PHE A 35 -8.05 -5.90 2.84
N ASN A 36 -9.20 -5.24 2.74
CA ASN A 36 -9.40 -4.13 1.81
C ASN A 36 -8.56 -2.92 2.20
N ASP A 37 -8.43 -2.62 3.50
CA ASP A 37 -7.60 -1.51 3.99
C ASP A 37 -6.11 -1.74 3.76
N ILE A 38 -5.64 -2.99 3.91
CA ILE A 38 -4.26 -3.37 3.55
C ILE A 38 -4.00 -3.12 2.06
N MET A 39 -4.95 -3.51 1.19
CA MET A 39 -4.83 -3.25 -0.25
C MET A 39 -4.89 -1.76 -0.58
N GLY A 40 -5.75 -1.01 0.13
CA GLY A 40 -5.86 0.44 0.01
C GLY A 40 -4.54 1.15 0.35
N GLY A 41 -3.86 0.74 1.43
CA GLY A 41 -2.57 1.30 1.80
C GLY A 41 -1.46 1.01 0.78
N ALA A 42 -1.39 -0.22 0.27
CA ALA A 42 -0.44 -0.59 -0.78
C ALA A 42 -0.69 0.19 -2.09
N LEU A 43 -1.97 0.34 -2.47
CA LEU A 43 -2.38 1.09 -3.65
C LEU A 43 -2.07 2.58 -3.51
N PHE A 44 -2.33 3.17 -2.34
CA PHE A 44 -2.09 4.58 -2.08
C PHE A 44 -0.61 4.96 -2.24
N ILE A 45 0.31 4.19 -1.65
CA ILE A 45 1.75 4.42 -1.81
C ILE A 45 2.21 4.22 -3.25
N SER A 46 1.66 3.22 -3.94
CA SER A 46 1.99 3.01 -5.34
C SER A 46 1.50 4.15 -6.24
N TYR A 47 0.27 4.61 -6.01
CA TYR A 47 -0.32 5.76 -6.70
C TYR A 47 0.49 7.03 -6.46
N LEU A 48 0.89 7.32 -5.22
CA LEU A 48 1.77 8.45 -4.92
C LEU A 48 3.10 8.31 -5.67
N ASN A 49 3.73 7.14 -5.67
CA ASN A 49 4.96 6.93 -6.45
C ASN A 49 4.77 7.19 -7.95
N LEU A 50 3.64 6.77 -8.54
CA LEU A 50 3.32 7.06 -9.94
C LEU A 50 3.13 8.56 -10.19
N LEU A 51 2.40 9.25 -9.31
CA LEU A 51 2.15 10.69 -9.42
C LEU A 51 3.46 11.49 -9.32
N PHE A 52 4.31 11.17 -8.35
CA PHE A 52 5.61 11.82 -8.18
C PHE A 52 6.56 11.52 -9.34
N GLY A 53 6.51 10.30 -9.90
CA GLY A 53 7.23 9.94 -11.14
C GLY A 53 6.75 10.74 -12.34
N TRP A 54 5.44 10.96 -12.48
CA TRP A 54 4.87 11.77 -13.54
C TRP A 54 5.34 13.23 -13.48
N PHE A 55 5.40 13.80 -12.28
CA PHE A 55 5.92 15.16 -12.08
C PHE A 55 7.46 15.24 -12.04
N ARG A 56 8.18 14.12 -12.18
CA ARG A 56 9.65 14.01 -12.03
C ARG A 56 10.18 14.58 -10.70
N VAL A 57 9.32 14.65 -9.68
CA VAL A 57 9.70 15.18 -8.37
C VAL A 57 10.20 14.00 -7.54
N LYS A 58 11.51 13.94 -7.30
CA LYS A 58 12.13 13.09 -6.26
C LYS A 58 11.65 11.62 -6.28
N GLU A 59 11.73 10.95 -7.43
CA GLU A 59 11.31 9.56 -7.70
C GLU A 59 11.77 8.48 -6.68
N HIS A 60 12.74 8.78 -5.82
CA HIS A 60 13.29 7.84 -4.84
C HIS A 60 12.88 8.13 -3.40
N LEU A 61 12.21 9.26 -3.12
CA LEU A 61 11.94 9.68 -1.74
C LEU A 61 10.86 8.81 -1.09
N LEU A 62 9.85 8.41 -1.88
CA LEU A 62 8.75 7.53 -1.49
C LEU A 62 9.13 6.03 -1.44
N ARG A 63 10.40 5.69 -1.67
CA ARG A 63 10.94 4.31 -1.55
C ARG A 63 11.65 4.08 -0.21
N LYS A 64 11.73 5.11 0.64
CA LYS A 64 12.35 5.02 1.96
C LYS A 64 11.32 4.48 2.95
N PHE A 65 11.68 3.45 3.71
CA PHE A 65 10.84 2.83 4.74
C PHE A 65 10.18 3.86 5.66
N HIS A 66 10.98 4.74 6.26
CA HIS A 66 10.52 5.78 7.18
C HIS A 66 9.51 6.75 6.54
N VAL A 67 9.67 7.05 5.24
CA VAL A 67 8.75 7.93 4.50
C VAL A 67 7.43 7.22 4.24
N ILE A 68 7.47 5.94 3.85
CA ILE A 68 6.28 5.11 3.65
C ILE A 68 5.49 5.02 4.96
N VAL A 69 6.17 4.69 6.06
CA VAL A 69 5.57 4.60 7.40
C VAL A 69 4.93 5.93 7.80
N PHE A 70 5.63 7.05 7.62
CA PHE A 70 5.12 8.37 8.00
C PHE A 70 3.90 8.79 7.16
N ILE A 71 3.95 8.58 5.84
CA ILE A 71 2.83 8.91 4.94
C ILE A 71 1.61 8.06 5.26
N MET A 72 1.79 6.75 5.46
CA MET A 72 0.66 5.87 5.78
C MET A 72 0.07 6.16 7.14
N LEU A 73 0.89 6.55 8.13
CA LEU A 73 0.41 6.97 9.44
C LEU A 73 -0.33 8.32 9.36
N ALA A 74 0.22 9.31 8.65
CA ALA A 74 -0.43 10.60 8.45
C ALA A 74 -1.74 10.49 7.64
N ALA A 75 -1.75 9.67 6.59
CA ALA A 75 -2.93 9.40 5.78
C ALA A 75 -3.98 8.59 6.57
N GLY A 76 -3.55 7.58 7.33
CA GLY A 76 -4.42 6.77 8.19
C GLY A 76 -5.06 7.60 9.30
N VAL A 77 -4.29 8.43 10.01
CA VAL A 77 -4.83 9.41 10.97
C VAL A 77 -5.75 10.41 10.25
N GLY A 78 -5.38 10.86 9.05
CA GLY A 78 -6.22 11.71 8.23
C GLY A 78 -7.57 11.05 7.98
N TRP A 79 -7.62 9.84 7.44
CA TRP A 79 -8.86 9.13 7.17
C TRP A 79 -9.62 8.82 8.45
N GLU A 80 -8.95 8.42 9.51
CA GLU A 80 -9.62 8.04 10.74
C GLU A 80 -10.27 9.21 11.49
N TYR A 81 -9.62 10.37 11.47
CA TYR A 81 -10.06 11.55 12.23
C TYR A 81 -10.76 12.60 11.35
N LEU A 82 -10.51 12.66 10.03
CA LEU A 82 -11.30 13.50 9.11
C LEU A 82 -12.58 12.82 8.64
N THR A 83 -12.62 11.50 8.46
CA THR A 83 -13.85 10.82 8.00
C THR A 83 -15.03 10.97 8.96
N PRO A 84 -14.87 10.91 10.31
CA PRO A 84 -15.98 11.14 11.24
C PRO A 84 -16.56 12.56 11.20
N LEU A 85 -15.85 13.54 10.62
CA LEU A 85 -16.41 14.89 10.40
C LEU A 85 -17.47 14.93 9.30
N TYR A 86 -17.51 13.95 8.39
CA TYR A 86 -18.41 13.95 7.24
C TYR A 86 -19.27 12.66 7.11
N LYS A 87 -18.97 11.63 7.91
CA LYS A 87 -19.68 10.35 7.87
C LYS A 87 -19.65 9.70 9.25
N GLU A 88 -20.76 9.15 9.74
CA GLU A 88 -20.74 8.38 10.98
C GLU A 88 -19.90 7.11 10.79
N SER A 89 -18.66 7.17 11.29
CA SER A 89 -17.69 6.08 11.24
C SER A 89 -17.15 5.90 12.64
N THR A 90 -17.08 4.66 13.10
CA THR A 90 -16.41 4.33 14.37
C THR A 90 -14.92 4.35 14.10
N SER A 91 -14.19 5.14 14.86
CA SER A 91 -12.73 5.13 14.78
C SER A 91 -12.21 3.82 15.36
N ASP A 92 -11.75 2.91 14.50
CA ASP A 92 -10.99 1.72 14.86
C ASP A 92 -9.48 1.89 14.58
N PRO A 93 -8.63 1.98 15.62
CA PRO A 93 -7.17 2.05 15.44
C PRO A 93 -6.56 0.81 14.75
N TYR A 94 -7.29 -0.30 14.63
CA TYR A 94 -6.85 -1.45 13.85
C TYR A 94 -6.76 -1.14 12.34
N ASP A 95 -7.51 -0.15 11.83
CA ASP A 95 -7.44 0.28 10.43
C ASP A 95 -6.11 0.98 10.13
N LEU A 96 -5.56 1.72 11.10
CA LEU A 96 -4.21 2.28 10.97
C LEU A 96 -3.17 1.15 10.83
N LEU A 97 -3.31 0.05 11.58
CA LEU A 97 -2.40 -1.10 11.45
C LEU A 97 -2.53 -1.79 10.08
N ALA A 98 -3.75 -1.89 9.56
CA ALA A 98 -4.01 -2.41 8.21
C ALA A 98 -3.32 -1.55 7.14
N TYR A 99 -3.44 -0.22 7.24
CA TYR A 99 -2.74 0.71 6.34
C TYR A 99 -1.22 0.57 6.43
N GLN A 100 -0.65 0.43 7.64
CA GLN A 100 0.78 0.18 7.79
C GLN A 100 1.20 -1.16 7.14
N ALA A 101 0.40 -2.22 7.30
CA ALA A 101 0.67 -3.50 6.66
C ALA A 101 0.70 -3.38 5.12
N GLY A 102 -0.19 -2.58 4.53
CA GLY A 102 -0.15 -2.25 3.09
C GLY A 102 1.16 -1.59 2.66
N GLY A 103 1.64 -0.61 3.43
CA GLY A 103 2.93 0.04 3.22
C GLY A 103 4.13 -0.92 3.34
N LEU A 104 4.08 -1.86 4.30
CA LEU A 104 5.10 -2.90 4.49
C LEU A 104 5.16 -3.88 3.31
N ILE A 105 4.01 -4.27 2.76
CA ILE A 105 3.94 -5.14 1.57
C ILE A 105 4.62 -4.45 0.38
N TYR A 106 4.30 -3.18 0.14
CA TYR A 106 4.93 -2.40 -0.92
C TYR A 106 6.46 -2.27 -0.72
N PHE A 107 6.91 -2.00 0.51
CA PHE A 107 8.34 -1.92 0.82
C PHE A 107 9.06 -3.26 0.59
N THR A 108 8.43 -4.36 0.98
CA THR A 108 8.96 -5.71 0.74
C THR A 108 9.08 -5.99 -0.76
N GLY A 109 8.09 -5.58 -1.56
CA GLY A 109 8.18 -5.62 -3.02
C GLY A 109 9.39 -4.87 -3.57
N ILE A 110 9.66 -3.67 -3.07
CA ILE A 110 10.87 -2.91 -3.43
C ILE A 110 12.15 -3.68 -3.07
N LEU A 111 12.23 -4.24 -1.86
CA LEU A 111 13.40 -5.00 -1.42
C LEU A 111 13.65 -6.22 -2.30
N ILE A 112 12.59 -6.95 -2.64
CA ILE A 112 12.66 -8.12 -3.52
C ILE A 112 13.16 -7.70 -4.90
N THR A 113 12.56 -6.69 -5.53
CA THR A 113 13.02 -6.23 -6.86
C THR A 113 14.45 -5.70 -6.81
N LYS A 114 14.85 -4.98 -5.76
CA LYS A 114 16.24 -4.56 -5.57
C LYS A 114 17.19 -5.74 -5.42
N ARG A 115 16.77 -6.84 -4.79
CA ARG A 115 17.58 -8.05 -4.67
C ARG A 115 17.76 -8.76 -6.01
N PHE A 116 16.71 -8.81 -6.84
CA PHE A 116 16.78 -9.38 -8.18
C PHE A 116 17.61 -8.51 -9.16
N CYS A 117 17.46 -7.18 -9.15
CA CYS A 117 18.27 -6.29 -9.98
C CYS A 117 19.68 -6.02 -9.42
N GLY A 118 19.89 -6.14 -8.11
CA GLY A 118 21.18 -5.99 -7.45
C GLY A 118 22.08 -7.22 -7.60
N GLY A 119 21.52 -8.37 -8.00
CA GLY A 119 22.28 -9.57 -8.33
C GLY A 119 23.13 -9.45 -9.61
N THR A 120 22.91 -8.43 -10.44
CA THR A 120 23.67 -8.16 -11.67
C THR A 120 24.75 -7.07 -11.49
N SER A 121 25.30 -6.90 -10.29
CA SER A 121 26.45 -6.02 -10.05
C SER A 121 27.55 -6.68 -9.22
N GLY A 122 27.74 -7.98 -9.44
CA GLY A 122 28.81 -8.79 -8.84
C GLY A 122 29.86 -9.29 -9.84
N VAL A 123 30.11 -8.56 -10.93
CA VAL A 123 31.29 -8.76 -11.78
C VAL A 123 32.00 -7.42 -11.90
N GLN A 124 33.28 -7.42 -11.53
CA GLN A 124 34.27 -6.33 -11.53
C GLN A 124 34.49 -5.64 -10.17
N LYS A 125 35.32 -6.27 -9.33
CA LYS A 125 36.74 -5.92 -9.22
C LYS A 125 37.52 -7.09 -8.64
#